data_AF-A0A941ZKE5-F1
#
_entry.id   AF-A0A941ZKE5-F1
#
_cell.length_a   1.000
_cell.length_b   1.000
_cell.length_c   1.000
_cell.angle_alpha   90.00
_cell.angle_beta   90.00
_cell.angle_gamma   90.00
#
_symmetry.space_group_name_H-M   'P 1'
#
loop_
_entity.id
_entity.type
_entity.pdbx_description
1 polymer ?
#
loop_
_entity_poly.entity_id
_entity_poly.type
_entity_poly.pdbx_seq_one_letter_code
_entity_poly.pdbx_strand_id
1 'polypeptide(L)'
;MNNFSNWIAVASFVISLVAVLFSYFSLRTQVSISKNTAFFTQKMTTESLILKHEELLQLHGVDEGKLKKYGVSSEELIYLIQSFSAAELYYQISKKTKAEDLSEYRKNLLKHPKVRIIWNEFIKGHFLSESDFTRAIDTFIRSQYNTRH
;
A
#
# COMPACT_ATOMS: atom_id res chain seq x y z
N MET A 1 -53.79 -23.04 11.80
CA MET A 1 -52.46 -23.28 11.16
C MET A 1 -51.98 -22.12 10.26
N ASN A 2 -52.84 -21.17 9.84
CA ASN A 2 -52.44 -20.12 8.88
C ASN A 2 -51.52 -19.02 9.45
N ASN A 3 -51.64 -18.67 10.73
CA ASN A 3 -50.84 -17.57 11.30
C ASN A 3 -49.34 -17.92 11.40
N PHE A 4 -49.00 -19.17 11.74
CA PHE A 4 -47.61 -19.62 11.85
C PHE A 4 -46.90 -19.64 10.49
N SER A 5 -47.59 -20.08 9.43
CA SER A 5 -47.07 -20.07 8.06
C SER A 5 -46.83 -18.64 7.54
N ASN A 6 -47.71 -17.70 7.87
CA ASN A 6 -47.55 -16.29 7.51
C ASN A 6 -46.33 -15.65 8.21
N TRP A 7 -46.10 -15.96 9.48
CA TRP A 7 -44.92 -15.48 10.21
C TRP A 7 -43.61 -16.02 9.63
N ILE A 8 -43.58 -17.29 9.23
CA ILE A 8 -42.43 -17.87 8.54
C ILE A 8 -42.18 -17.15 7.21
N ALA A 9 -43.23 -16.90 6.42
CA ALA A 9 -43.10 -16.20 5.14
C ALA A 9 -42.52 -14.77 5.30
N VAL A 10 -43.01 -14.01 6.30
CA VAL A 10 -42.49 -12.68 6.62
C VAL A 10 -41.04 -12.75 7.07
N ALA A 11 -40.70 -13.68 7.96
CA ALA A 11 -39.31 -13.87 8.42
C ALA A 11 -38.37 -14.26 7.26
N SER A 12 -38.78 -15.19 6.40
CA SER A 12 -38.02 -15.59 5.21
C SER A 12 -37.81 -14.43 4.24
N PHE A 13 -38.81 -13.56 4.07
CA PHE A 13 -38.68 -12.37 3.23
C PHE A 13 -37.67 -11.38 3.81
N VAL A 14 -37.74 -11.10 5.12
CA VAL A 14 -36.79 -10.20 5.80
C VAL A 14 -35.37 -10.76 5.75
N ILE A 15 -35.18 -12.05 6.03
CA ILE A 15 -33.88 -12.73 5.94
C ILE A 15 -33.32 -12.64 4.52
N SER A 16 -34.15 -12.87 3.50
CA SER A 16 -33.73 -12.78 2.09
C SER A 16 -33.32 -11.35 1.72
N LEU A 17 -34.06 -10.34 2.18
CA LEU A 17 -33.73 -8.93 1.94
C LEU A 17 -32.38 -8.56 2.58
N VAL A 18 -32.18 -8.97 3.83
CA VAL A 18 -30.91 -8.76 4.56
C VAL A 18 -29.76 -9.49 3.86
N ALA A 19 -29.96 -10.74 3.40
CA ALA A 19 -28.96 -11.49 2.66
C ALA A 19 -28.57 -10.83 1.34
N VAL A 20 -29.54 -10.28 0.59
CA VAL A 20 -29.28 -9.51 -0.64
C VAL A 20 -28.45 -8.26 -0.34
N LEU A 21 -28.78 -7.53 0.72
CA LEU A 21 -28.00 -6.36 1.14
C LEU A 21 -26.55 -6.74 1.48
N PHE A 22 -26.35 -7.77 2.30
CA PHE A 22 -25.00 -8.26 2.62
C PHE A 22 -24.24 -8.73 1.39
N SER A 23 -24.90 -9.46 0.48
CA SER A 23 -24.29 -9.94 -0.77
C SER A 23 -23.87 -8.77 -1.65
N TYR A 24 -24.70 -7.73 -1.76
CA TYR A 24 -24.37 -6.51 -2.51
C TYR A 24 -23.13 -5.78 -1.95
N PHE A 25 -23.06 -5.59 -0.63
CA PHE A 25 -21.90 -4.96 0.01
C PHE A 25 -20.63 -5.81 -0.12
N SER A 26 -20.76 -7.14 0.02
CA SER A 26 -19.65 -8.08 -0.15
C SER A 26 -19.12 -8.05 -1.58
N LEU A 27 -20.00 -8.10 -2.58
CA LEU A 27 -19.63 -8.04 -4.00
C LEU A 27 -18.91 -6.73 -4.34
N ARG A 28 -19.43 -5.56 -3.89
CA ARG A 28 -18.73 -4.28 -4.11
C ARG A 28 -17.32 -4.28 -3.52
N THR A 29 -17.18 -4.83 -2.31
CA THR A 29 -15.88 -4.91 -1.63
C THR A 29 -14.93 -5.85 -2.38
N GLN A 30 -15.39 -7.02 -2.80
CA GLN A 30 -14.61 -7.98 -3.59
C GLN A 30 -14.17 -7.41 -4.93
N VAL A 31 -15.06 -6.71 -5.66
CA VAL A 31 -14.70 -6.06 -6.93
C VAL A 31 -13.62 -4.99 -6.71
N SER A 32 -13.75 -4.18 -5.65
CA SER A 32 -12.73 -3.18 -5.32
C SER A 32 -11.38 -3.82 -4.99
N ILE A 33 -11.38 -4.88 -4.17
CA ILE A 33 -10.15 -5.60 -3.82
C ILE A 33 -9.54 -6.23 -5.07
N SER A 34 -10.33 -6.91 -5.90
CA SER A 34 -9.87 -7.57 -7.12
C SER A 34 -9.23 -6.57 -8.10
N LYS A 35 -9.86 -5.41 -8.31
CA LYS A 35 -9.27 -4.33 -9.14
C LYS A 35 -7.94 -3.87 -8.58
N ASN A 36 -7.87 -3.57 -7.29
CA ASN A 36 -6.65 -3.10 -6.65
C ASN A 36 -5.53 -4.15 -6.71
N THR A 37 -5.85 -5.43 -6.48
CA THR A 37 -4.90 -6.54 -6.63
C THR A 37 -4.38 -6.64 -8.07
N ALA A 38 -5.24 -6.55 -9.08
CA ALA A 38 -4.83 -6.62 -10.48
C ALA A 38 -3.89 -5.47 -10.87
N PHE A 39 -4.24 -4.22 -10.50
CA PHE A 39 -3.37 -3.07 -10.71
C PHE A 39 -2.03 -3.23 -9.98
N PHE A 40 -2.07 -3.75 -8.76
CA PHE A 40 -0.87 -3.94 -7.97
C PHE A 40 0.06 -5.03 -8.53
N THR A 41 -0.51 -6.15 -8.96
CA THR A 41 0.25 -7.21 -9.65
C THR A 41 0.91 -6.65 -10.90
N GLN A 42 0.18 -5.89 -11.72
CA GLN A 42 0.73 -5.25 -12.91
C GLN A 42 1.85 -4.26 -12.54
N LYS A 43 1.68 -3.48 -11.47
CA LYS A 43 2.71 -2.58 -10.94
C LYS A 43 3.97 -3.34 -10.54
N MET A 44 3.84 -4.40 -9.76
CA MET A 44 4.96 -5.24 -9.31
C MET A 44 5.68 -5.92 -10.48
N THR A 45 4.94 -6.41 -11.47
CA THR A 45 5.52 -6.95 -12.71
C THR A 45 6.32 -5.88 -13.45
N THR A 46 5.79 -4.67 -13.56
CA THR A 46 6.49 -3.54 -14.20
C THR A 46 7.74 -3.15 -13.41
N GLU A 47 7.65 -3.05 -12.08
CA GLU A 47 8.79 -2.79 -11.20
C GLU A 47 9.84 -3.92 -11.29
N SER A 48 9.44 -5.17 -11.54
CA SER A 48 10.38 -6.28 -11.77
C SER A 48 11.13 -6.19 -13.11
N LEU A 49 10.61 -5.45 -14.10
CA LEU A 49 11.35 -5.21 -15.34
C LEU A 49 12.56 -4.31 -15.09
N ILE A 50 12.49 -3.42 -14.09
CA ILE A 50 13.59 -2.56 -13.67
C ILE A 50 14.78 -3.40 -13.16
N LEU A 51 14.53 -4.56 -12.53
CA LEU A 51 15.62 -5.48 -12.12
C LEU A 51 16.36 -6.09 -13.32
N LYS A 52 15.69 -6.24 -14.46
CA LYS A 52 16.28 -6.82 -15.67
C LYS A 52 16.94 -5.76 -16.56
N HIS A 53 16.48 -4.52 -16.41
CA HIS A 53 16.78 -3.38 -17.26
C HIS A 53 16.96 -2.16 -16.36
N GLU A 54 18.10 -2.06 -15.68
CA GLU A 54 18.37 -0.97 -14.74
C GLU A 54 18.33 0.41 -15.41
N GLU A 55 18.57 0.48 -16.71
CA GLU A 55 18.41 1.69 -17.52
C GLU A 55 17.01 2.31 -17.42
N LEU A 56 15.98 1.52 -17.07
CA LEU A 56 14.61 2.00 -16.87
C LEU A 56 14.49 2.93 -15.66
N LEU A 57 15.42 2.87 -14.69
CA LEU A 57 15.47 3.82 -13.57
C LEU A 57 15.62 5.27 -14.06
N GLN A 58 16.28 5.48 -15.20
CA GLN A 58 16.48 6.81 -15.78
C GLN A 58 15.16 7.44 -16.21
N LEU A 59 14.17 6.63 -16.63
CA LEU A 59 12.82 7.10 -16.97
C LEU A 59 12.08 7.66 -15.75
N HIS A 60 12.51 7.29 -14.54
CA HIS A 60 12.01 7.80 -13.27
C HIS A 60 12.89 8.91 -12.67
N GLY A 61 13.86 9.42 -13.44
CA GLY A 61 14.80 10.46 -12.99
C GLY A 61 15.85 9.96 -12.00
N VAL A 62 16.13 8.64 -12.00
CA VAL A 62 17.18 8.03 -11.19
C VAL A 62 18.32 7.59 -12.12
N ASP A 63 19.42 8.34 -12.08
CA ASP A 63 20.64 8.01 -12.80
C ASP A 63 21.65 7.26 -11.91
N GLU A 64 22.59 6.55 -12.56
CA GLU A 64 23.64 5.77 -11.89
C GLU A 64 24.56 6.65 -11.01
N GLY A 65 24.79 7.90 -11.41
CA GLY A 65 25.59 8.86 -10.64
C GLY A 65 24.93 9.23 -9.31
N LYS A 66 23.61 9.42 -9.30
CA LYS A 66 22.81 9.67 -8.11
C LYS A 66 22.83 8.46 -7.18
N LEU A 67 22.66 7.25 -7.72
CA LEU A 67 22.79 6.01 -6.94
C LEU A 67 24.16 5.88 -6.26
N LYS A 68 25.24 6.08 -7.03
CA LYS A 68 26.62 6.07 -6.52
C LYS A 68 26.86 7.14 -5.44
N LYS A 69 26.34 8.36 -5.64
CA LYS A 69 26.47 9.46 -4.67
C LYS A 69 25.92 9.09 -3.28
N TYR A 70 24.81 8.36 -3.23
CA TYR A 70 24.17 7.96 -1.97
C TYR A 70 24.56 6.54 -1.51
N GLY A 71 25.45 5.85 -2.24
CA GLY A 71 25.88 4.49 -1.93
C GLY A 71 24.72 3.48 -1.96
N VAL A 72 23.77 3.66 -2.88
CA VAL A 72 22.58 2.82 -3.04
C VAL A 72 22.76 1.94 -4.27
N SER A 73 22.58 0.63 -4.13
CA SER A 73 22.54 -0.27 -5.29
C SER A 73 21.16 -0.26 -5.95
N SER A 74 21.11 -0.59 -7.25
CA SER A 74 19.85 -0.73 -7.99
C SER A 74 18.92 -1.75 -7.32
N GLU A 75 19.46 -2.87 -6.84
CA GLU A 75 18.70 -3.93 -6.17
C GLU A 75 18.13 -3.47 -4.84
N GLU A 76 18.87 -2.70 -4.05
CA GLU A 76 18.38 -2.13 -2.79
C GLU A 76 17.23 -1.14 -3.04
N LEU A 77 17.36 -0.30 -4.06
CA LEU A 77 16.31 0.63 -4.45
C LEU A 77 15.05 -0.12 -4.89
N ILE A 78 15.18 -1.11 -5.79
CA ILE A 78 14.04 -1.84 -6.32
C ILE A 78 13.36 -2.68 -5.23
N TYR A 79 14.14 -3.31 -4.34
CA TYR A 79 13.61 -3.99 -3.16
C TYR A 79 12.73 -3.05 -2.32
N LEU A 80 13.20 -1.82 -2.07
CA LEU A 80 12.44 -0.85 -1.30
C LEU A 80 11.22 -0.33 -2.06
N ILE A 81 11.31 -0.06 -3.36
CA ILE A 81 10.17 0.32 -4.19
C ILE A 81 9.05 -0.71 -4.05
N GLN A 82 9.35 -1.99 -4.30
CA GLN A 82 8.39 -3.09 -4.18
C GLN A 82 7.82 -3.21 -2.76
N SER A 83 8.68 -3.12 -1.74
CA SER A 83 8.29 -3.19 -0.33
C SER A 83 7.34 -2.05 0.08
N PHE A 84 7.60 -0.82 -0.38
CA PHE A 84 6.76 0.33 -0.07
C PHE A 84 5.47 0.35 -0.91
N SER A 85 5.53 -0.04 -2.18
CA SER A 85 4.36 -0.27 -3.04
C SER A 85 3.40 -1.27 -2.37
N ALA A 86 3.91 -2.42 -1.90
CA ALA A 86 3.07 -3.44 -1.27
C ALA A 86 2.47 -2.98 0.06
N ALA A 87 3.25 -2.21 0.82
CA ALA A 87 2.76 -1.59 2.03
C ALA A 87 1.63 -0.60 1.72
N GLU A 88 1.81 0.31 0.76
CA GLU A 88 0.78 1.29 0.39
C GLU A 88 -0.57 0.61 0.13
N LEU A 89 -0.58 -0.47 -0.67
CA LEU A 89 -1.81 -1.22 -0.92
C LEU A 89 -2.41 -1.80 0.38
N TYR A 90 -1.58 -2.43 1.22
CA TYR A 90 -2.05 -2.99 2.49
C TYR A 90 -2.69 -1.91 3.38
N TYR A 91 -2.05 -0.75 3.51
CA TYR A 91 -2.54 0.36 4.34
C TYR A 91 -3.82 0.98 3.75
N GLN A 92 -3.92 1.09 2.41
CA GLN A 92 -5.13 1.51 1.72
C GLN A 92 -6.31 0.55 1.96
N ILE A 93 -6.10 -0.76 1.81
CA ILE A 93 -7.15 -1.78 2.02
C ILE A 93 -7.58 -1.84 3.50
N SER A 94 -6.61 -1.79 4.42
CA SER A 94 -6.87 -1.86 5.86
C SER A 94 -7.37 -0.56 6.47
N LYS A 95 -7.45 0.53 5.68
CA LYS A 95 -7.82 1.90 6.12
C LYS A 95 -6.96 2.44 7.26
N LYS A 96 -5.73 1.93 7.37
CA LYS A 96 -4.72 2.36 8.33
C LYS A 96 -3.93 3.49 7.68
N THR A 97 -4.14 4.72 8.13
CA THR A 97 -3.69 5.92 7.41
C THR A 97 -2.76 6.81 8.22
N LYS A 98 -2.51 6.47 9.49
CA LYS A 98 -1.69 7.28 10.39
C LYS A 98 -0.32 6.67 10.64
N ALA A 99 0.60 7.49 11.14
CA ALA A 99 1.97 7.06 11.46
C ALA A 99 1.99 6.00 12.56
N GLU A 100 1.07 6.09 13.53
CA GLU A 100 0.95 5.13 14.63
C GLU A 100 0.52 3.75 14.13
N ASP A 101 -0.25 3.71 13.04
CA ASP A 101 -0.76 2.49 12.42
C ASP A 101 0.31 1.70 11.68
N LEU A 102 1.49 2.31 11.40
CA LEU A 102 2.61 1.62 10.78
C LEU A 102 3.04 0.42 11.63
N SER A 103 3.22 -0.72 10.99
CA SER A 103 3.71 -1.93 11.63
C SER A 103 5.10 -1.72 12.22
N GLU A 104 5.42 -2.45 13.29
CA GLU A 104 6.75 -2.39 13.91
C GLU A 104 7.87 -2.75 12.92
N TYR A 105 7.61 -3.69 12.01
CA TYR A 105 8.52 -3.96 10.89
C TYR A 105 8.82 -2.70 10.07
N ARG A 106 7.79 -1.96 9.66
CA ARG A 106 7.95 -0.75 8.84
C ARG A 106 8.66 0.36 9.62
N LYS A 107 8.30 0.55 10.89
CA LYS A 107 8.97 1.51 11.77
C LYS A 107 10.46 1.18 11.92
N ASN A 108 10.81 -0.08 12.14
CA ASN A 108 12.19 -0.51 12.26
C ASN A 108 12.99 -0.33 10.96
N LEU A 109 12.39 -0.63 9.81
CA LEU A 109 13.00 -0.38 8.50
C LEU A 109 13.29 1.12 8.30
N LEU A 110 12.34 2.00 8.62
CA LEU A 110 12.46 3.46 8.50
C LEU A 110 13.41 4.10 9.52
N LYS A 111 13.75 3.40 10.61
CA LYS A 111 14.80 3.84 11.54
C LYS A 111 16.20 3.73 10.92
N HIS A 112 16.37 2.93 9.87
CA HIS A 112 17.65 2.82 9.17
C HIS A 112 17.94 4.10 8.34
N PRO A 113 19.09 4.79 8.55
CA PRO A 113 19.40 6.04 7.85
C PRO A 113 19.38 5.92 6.32
N LYS A 114 19.94 4.82 5.78
CA LYS A 114 19.95 4.56 4.34
C LYS A 114 18.55 4.45 3.75
N VAL A 115 17.61 3.83 4.48
CA VAL A 115 16.21 3.71 4.02
C VAL A 115 15.55 5.08 3.96
N ARG A 116 15.82 5.97 4.92
CA ARG A 116 15.28 7.35 4.89
C ARG A 116 15.83 8.16 3.71
N ILE A 117 17.12 8.00 3.41
CA ILE A 117 17.73 8.60 2.23
C ILE A 117 17.05 8.08 0.97
N ILE A 118 16.92 6.74 0.85
CA ILE A 118 16.28 6.12 -0.32
C ILE A 118 14.84 6.61 -0.47
N TRP A 119 14.09 6.68 0.64
CA TRP A 119 12.73 7.18 0.66
C TRP A 119 12.64 8.61 0.10
N ASN A 120 13.43 9.53 0.65
CA ASN A 120 13.34 10.96 0.32
C ASN A 120 13.89 11.30 -1.07
N GLU A 121 14.96 10.61 -1.50
CA GLU A 121 15.71 10.98 -2.70
C GLU A 121 15.28 10.22 -3.96
N PHE A 122 14.66 9.04 -3.79
CA PHE A 122 14.40 8.14 -4.91
C PHE A 122 12.97 7.62 -4.97
N ILE A 123 12.26 7.42 -3.85
CA ILE A 123 10.95 6.76 -3.86
C ILE A 123 9.80 7.77 -3.85
N LYS A 124 9.78 8.66 -2.86
CA LYS A 124 8.71 9.64 -2.68
C LYS A 124 8.70 10.61 -3.87
N GLY A 125 7.54 10.76 -4.51
CA GLY A 125 7.36 11.65 -5.65
C GLY A 125 7.84 11.10 -6.99
N HIS A 126 8.55 9.98 -7.01
CA HIS A 126 9.06 9.33 -8.23
C HIS A 126 8.33 8.00 -8.52
N PHE A 127 8.28 7.10 -7.54
CA PHE A 127 7.62 5.79 -7.66
C PHE A 127 6.32 5.71 -6.85
N LEU A 128 6.19 6.55 -5.82
CA LEU A 128 4.98 6.69 -5.02
C LEU A 128 4.54 8.14 -5.00
N SER A 129 3.32 8.39 -5.49
CA SER A 129 2.64 9.67 -5.40
C SER A 129 2.21 9.99 -3.98
N GLU A 130 1.88 11.24 -3.69
CA GLU A 130 1.36 11.61 -2.38
C GLU A 130 0.07 10.86 -2.04
N SER A 131 0.06 10.21 -0.88
CA SER A 131 -1.08 9.46 -0.34
C SER A 131 -1.09 9.53 1.19
N ASP A 132 -2.15 9.02 1.83
CA ASP A 132 -2.18 8.86 3.28
C ASP A 132 -0.99 8.04 3.79
N PHE A 133 -0.62 7.00 3.05
CA PHE A 133 0.52 6.17 3.38
C PHE A 133 1.83 6.96 3.33
N THR A 134 2.10 7.69 2.24
CA THR A 134 3.34 8.49 2.15
C THR A 134 3.40 9.57 3.25
N ARG A 135 2.26 10.18 3.60
CA ARG A 135 2.15 11.12 4.74
C ARG A 135 2.45 10.46 6.08
N ALA A 136 1.98 9.24 6.31
CA ALA A 136 2.28 8.48 7.52
C ALA A 136 3.78 8.17 7.63
N ILE A 137 4.43 7.78 6.54
CA ILE A 137 5.88 7.57 6.47
C ILE A 137 6.63 8.85 6.81
N ASP A 138 6.28 9.97 6.17
CA ASP A 138 6.93 11.27 6.39
C ASP A 138 6.78 11.74 7.85
N THR A 139 5.59 11.56 8.42
CA THR A 139 5.30 11.91 9.81
C THR A 139 6.13 11.07 10.77
N PHE A 140 6.25 9.76 10.52
CA PHE A 140 7.11 8.88 11.31
C PHE A 140 8.59 9.27 11.19
N ILE A 141 9.07 9.54 9.97
CA ILE A 141 10.45 9.95 9.74
C ILE A 141 10.76 11.24 10.53
N ARG A 142 9.88 12.25 10.45
CA ARG A 142 10.04 13.53 11.17
C ARG A 142 10.05 13.35 12.68
N SER A 143 9.19 12.47 13.23
CA SER A 143 9.13 12.25 14.68
C SER A 143 10.42 11.67 15.25
N GLN A 144 11.16 10.88 14.48
CA GLN A 144 12.48 10.34 14.87
C GLN A 144 13.59 11.40 14.93
N TYR A 145 13.47 12.50 14.17
CA TYR A 145 14.43 13.61 14.25
C TYR A 145 14.17 14.49 15.47
N ASN A 146 12.90 14.68 15.85
CA ASN A 146 12.52 15.48 17.02
C ASN A 146 12.83 14.82 18.37
N THR A 147 13.11 13.52 18.42
CA THR A 147 13.47 12.80 19.66
C THR A 147 14.98 12.78 19.95
N ARG A 148 15.79 13.40 19.09
CA ARG A 148 17.26 13.42 19.21
C ARG A 148 17.83 14.79 19.61
N HIS A 149 16.97 15.71 20.02
CA HIS A 149 17.30 16.99 20.66
C HIS A 149 16.69 17.02 22.05
#